data_AF-A0A8J5XPT1-F1
#
_entry.id   AF-A0A8J5XPT1-F1
#
_cell.length_a   1.000
_cell.length_b   1.000
_cell.length_c   1.000
_cell.angle_alpha   90.00
_cell.angle_beta   90.00
_cell.angle_gamma   90.00
#
_symmetry.space_group_name_H-M   'P 1'
#
loop_
_entity.id
_entity.type
_entity.pdbx_description
1 polymer ?
#
loop_
_entity_poly.entity_id
_entity_poly.type
_entity_poly.pdbx_seq_one_letter_code
_entity_poly.pdbx_strand_id
1 'polypeptide(L)'
;MLARRVAVRAAAAAPGAVLRAGSLLGRLLGTPSVRAISALSPPRWASLPAAPLRLGPLHVGCVRLISDAAAPRKVGLLALDNLAPNPGAHKRARRVGRGRGGGRGKTSGRGHKGAGARKGNKIPYAGFAGGQAPLYRRIPKRGFTNARFKREFAELNLDTLAHMIRTNRLRVDPEREIGLKELSDCGAVSIAAHHAGVKLLGTGADDFDVPIKLAVSAASSSAIDAIERAGGSIRTVFHDRVGLRAVLSPHKFAVLPRPAYPPPRLMARYMDEAKRGYLSHLNAQPEQPHAAL
;
A
#
# COMPACT_ATOMS: atom_id res chain seq x y z
N MET A 1 9.59 55.66 46.15
CA MET A 1 10.72 55.40 47.07
C MET A 1 11.43 54.12 46.64
N LEU A 2 12.73 54.25 46.41
CA LEU A 2 13.78 53.22 46.28
C LEU A 2 13.66 52.13 45.20
N ALA A 3 14.33 52.46 44.09
CA ALA A 3 14.90 51.55 43.11
C ALA A 3 16.09 50.75 43.67
N ARG A 4 16.36 49.57 43.12
CA ARG A 4 17.71 48.99 43.07
C ARG A 4 17.99 48.34 41.71
N ARG A 5 18.88 48.99 40.97
CA ARG A 5 19.68 48.51 39.82
C ARG A 5 20.88 47.70 40.32
N VAL A 6 21.33 46.70 39.57
CA VAL A 6 22.77 46.33 39.31
C VAL A 6 22.78 45.52 37.99
N ALA A 7 23.16 46.09 36.83
CA ALA A 7 24.49 46.08 36.18
C ALA A 7 25.05 44.66 35.91
N VAL A 8 24.94 44.10 34.70
CA VAL A 8 25.86 44.20 33.53
C VAL A 8 27.28 43.71 33.80
N ARG A 9 27.70 42.65 33.10
CA ARG A 9 29.06 42.55 32.55
C ARG A 9 29.10 41.64 31.31
N ALA A 10 29.42 42.26 30.18
CA ALA A 10 29.86 41.61 28.95
C ALA A 10 31.38 41.40 29.00
N ALA A 11 31.88 40.37 28.32
CA ALA A 11 33.26 40.29 27.86
C ALA A 11 33.33 39.42 26.60
N ALA A 12 33.73 40.05 25.50
CA ALA A 12 34.09 39.44 24.22
C ALA A 12 35.61 39.24 24.16
N ALA A 13 36.08 38.25 23.39
CA ALA A 13 37.20 38.35 22.41
C ALA A 13 37.74 36.96 22.03
N ALA A 14 37.87 36.73 20.72
CA ALA A 14 38.66 35.66 20.06
C ALA A 14 40.13 36.15 19.88
N PRO A 15 40.97 35.64 18.94
CA PRO A 15 41.27 34.28 18.41
C PRO A 15 42.79 33.95 18.42
N GLY A 16 43.18 32.71 18.05
CA GLY A 16 44.38 32.48 17.21
C GLY A 16 45.50 31.54 17.68
N ALA A 17 46.25 31.05 16.68
CA ALA A 17 47.52 30.31 16.65
C ALA A 17 47.48 28.78 16.98
N VAL A 18 47.85 27.81 16.13
CA VAL A 18 48.89 27.57 15.09
C VAL A 18 49.88 26.47 15.56
N LEU A 19 50.01 25.42 14.71
CA LEU A 19 51.10 24.45 14.53
C LEU A 19 51.45 23.43 15.64
N ARG A 20 51.40 22.13 15.30
CA ARG A 20 52.63 21.32 15.10
C ARG A 20 52.35 20.00 14.38
N ALA A 21 53.25 19.72 13.44
CA ALA A 21 53.39 18.48 12.69
C ALA A 21 53.80 17.29 13.59
N GLY A 22 53.40 16.10 13.18
CA GLY A 22 53.77 14.84 13.81
C GLY A 22 53.39 13.67 12.91
N SER A 23 54.22 13.41 11.91
CA SER A 23 54.30 12.13 11.18
C SER A 23 54.42 10.96 12.16
N LEU A 24 53.82 9.80 11.84
CA LEU A 24 54.42 8.47 11.96
C LEU A 24 53.41 7.39 11.49
N LEU A 25 53.78 6.74 10.37
CA LEU A 25 53.71 5.29 10.11
C LEU A 25 52.49 4.48 10.59
N GLY A 26 51.74 3.91 9.64
CA GLY A 26 50.80 2.82 9.92
C GLY A 26 50.00 2.36 8.71
N ARG A 27 50.65 1.61 7.81
CA ARG A 27 50.00 0.82 6.75
C ARG A 27 48.97 -0.13 7.36
N LEU A 28 47.84 -0.35 6.68
CA LEU A 28 47.45 -1.67 6.13
C LEU A 28 46.14 -1.52 5.34
N LEU A 29 46.26 -1.73 4.03
CA LEU A 29 45.17 -1.84 3.06
C LEU A 29 44.42 -3.15 3.31
N GLY A 30 43.11 -3.07 3.56
CA GLY A 30 42.23 -4.23 3.60
C GLY A 30 41.73 -4.59 2.21
N THR A 31 42.20 -5.71 1.66
CA THR A 31 41.55 -6.41 0.55
C THR A 31 40.58 -7.46 1.11
N PRO A 32 39.35 -7.59 0.59
CA PRO A 32 38.50 -8.74 0.91
C PRO A 32 38.87 -9.91 0.00
N SER A 33 39.61 -10.89 0.53
CA SER A 33 39.81 -12.17 -0.16
C SER A 33 38.62 -13.10 0.07
N VAL A 34 37.99 -13.50 -1.02
CA VAL A 34 36.95 -14.52 -1.10
C VAL A 34 37.57 -15.86 -0.67
N ARG A 35 37.18 -16.38 0.50
CA ARG A 35 37.50 -17.76 0.88
C ARG A 35 36.46 -18.70 0.28
N ALA A 36 36.94 -19.52 -0.65
CA ALA A 36 36.25 -20.69 -1.17
C ALA A 36 35.85 -21.63 -0.03
N ILE A 37 34.57 -22.03 0.00
CA ILE A 37 34.07 -23.09 0.85
C ILE A 37 34.54 -24.41 0.23
N SER A 38 35.48 -25.05 0.89
CA SER A 38 35.97 -26.40 0.55
C SER A 38 34.91 -27.45 0.85
N ALA A 39 34.85 -28.41 -0.07
CA ALA A 39 34.05 -29.63 -0.10
C ALA A 39 33.72 -30.25 1.27
N LEU A 40 32.42 -30.28 1.61
CA LEU A 40 31.89 -31.23 2.58
C LEU A 40 31.74 -32.61 1.93
N SER A 41 32.33 -33.62 2.56
CA SER A 41 32.10 -35.03 2.26
C SER A 41 30.64 -35.42 2.48
N PRO A 42 30.04 -36.27 1.63
CA PRO A 42 28.69 -36.77 1.85
C PRO A 42 28.65 -37.77 3.03
N PRO A 43 27.54 -37.83 3.80
CA PRO A 43 27.43 -38.75 4.93
C PRO A 43 27.28 -40.21 4.45
N ARG A 44 28.08 -41.08 5.07
CA ARG A 44 27.99 -42.55 4.98
C ARG A 44 26.64 -43.01 5.54
N TRP A 45 25.75 -43.50 4.68
CA TRP A 45 24.67 -44.38 5.11
C TRP A 45 25.09 -45.80 4.76
N ALA A 46 25.21 -46.63 5.79
CA ALA A 46 25.59 -48.02 5.69
C ALA A 46 24.53 -48.81 4.91
N SER A 47 25.01 -49.67 4.02
CA SER A 47 24.26 -50.72 3.36
C SER A 47 23.64 -51.68 4.38
N LEU A 48 22.31 -51.78 4.39
CA LEU A 48 21.58 -52.89 5.00
C LEU A 48 21.24 -53.93 3.91
N PRO A 49 21.35 -55.24 4.19
CA PRO A 49 21.11 -56.29 3.19
C PRO A 49 19.62 -56.40 2.82
N ALA A 50 19.38 -56.69 1.54
CA ALA A 50 18.05 -56.90 0.99
C ALA A 50 17.37 -58.13 1.63
N ALA A 51 16.30 -57.91 2.40
CA ALA A 51 15.39 -58.97 2.81
C ALA A 51 14.34 -59.18 1.69
N PRO A 52 14.01 -60.44 1.32
CA PRO A 52 12.99 -60.69 0.31
C PRO A 52 11.61 -60.29 0.83
N LEU A 53 10.96 -59.37 0.13
CA LEU A 53 9.58 -58.97 0.38
C LEU A 53 8.65 -60.19 0.17
N ARG A 54 8.17 -60.78 1.27
CA ARG A 54 7.01 -61.67 1.22
C ARG A 54 5.77 -60.82 0.89
N LEU A 55 5.19 -61.07 -0.28
CA LEU A 55 3.86 -60.57 -0.64
C LEU A 55 2.83 -61.20 0.31
N GLY A 56 2.44 -60.45 1.35
CA GLY A 56 1.22 -60.73 2.10
C GLY A 56 -0.01 -60.38 1.26
N PRO A 57 -1.18 -61.01 1.51
CA PRO A 57 -2.38 -60.73 0.75
C PRO A 57 -2.76 -59.26 0.91
N LEU A 58 -3.01 -58.62 -0.24
CA LEU A 58 -3.50 -57.25 -0.34
C LEU A 58 -4.77 -57.14 0.51
N HIS A 59 -4.66 -56.53 1.69
CA HIS A 59 -5.82 -55.95 2.34
C HIS A 59 -6.39 -54.98 1.31
N VAL A 60 -7.65 -55.22 0.93
CA VAL A 60 -8.45 -54.35 0.07
C VAL A 60 -8.56 -53.02 0.81
N GLY A 61 -7.54 -52.18 0.62
CA GLY A 61 -7.55 -50.79 0.97
C GLY A 61 -8.69 -50.20 0.18
N CYS A 62 -9.79 -49.92 0.87
CA CYS A 62 -10.86 -49.10 0.37
C CYS A 62 -10.23 -47.78 -0.07
N VAL A 63 -9.92 -47.69 -1.37
CA VAL A 63 -9.66 -46.44 -2.06
C VAL A 63 -10.86 -45.59 -1.71
N ARG A 64 -10.68 -44.60 -0.84
CA ARG A 64 -11.66 -43.54 -0.69
C ARG A 64 -11.68 -42.81 -2.02
N LEU A 65 -12.54 -43.30 -2.91
CA LEU A 65 -13.03 -42.55 -4.05
C LEU A 65 -13.42 -41.20 -3.49
N ILE A 66 -12.78 -40.14 -4.01
CA ILE A 66 -13.27 -38.78 -3.88
C ILE A 66 -14.63 -38.77 -4.60
N SER A 67 -15.65 -39.20 -3.88
CA SER A 67 -17.03 -39.34 -4.32
C SER A 67 -17.81 -38.15 -3.80
N ASP A 68 -17.28 -36.95 -4.03
CA ASP A 68 -17.99 -35.69 -3.82
C ASP A 68 -18.12 -34.93 -5.16
N ALA A 69 -18.30 -35.66 -6.25
CA ALA A 69 -18.90 -35.11 -7.47
C ALA A 69 -20.41 -35.31 -7.36
N ALA A 70 -21.10 -34.31 -6.82
CA ALA A 70 -22.56 -34.27 -6.80
C ALA A 70 -23.09 -34.52 -8.23
N ALA A 71 -23.89 -35.58 -8.40
CA ALA A 71 -24.49 -35.93 -9.69
C ALA A 71 -25.17 -34.70 -10.33
N PRO A 72 -25.10 -34.54 -11.67
CA PRO A 72 -25.76 -33.43 -12.35
C PRO A 72 -27.26 -33.47 -12.02
N ARG A 73 -27.79 -32.37 -11.49
CA ARG A 73 -29.21 -32.26 -11.13
C ARG A 73 -30.06 -32.44 -12.39
N LYS A 74 -31.17 -33.18 -12.30
CA LYS A 74 -32.17 -33.29 -13.37
C LYS A 74 -32.55 -31.88 -13.84
N VAL A 75 -32.15 -31.54 -15.06
CA VAL A 75 -32.43 -30.23 -15.66
C VAL A 75 -33.89 -30.25 -16.11
N GLY A 76 -34.79 -29.86 -15.20
CA GLY A 76 -36.20 -29.62 -15.52
C GLY A 76 -36.41 -28.17 -16.00
N LEU A 77 -37.63 -27.86 -16.44
CA LEU A 77 -38.08 -26.48 -16.65
C LEU A 77 -37.90 -25.67 -15.35
N LEU A 78 -37.51 -24.40 -15.50
CA LEU A 78 -37.34 -23.45 -14.39
C LEU A 78 -38.67 -23.23 -13.68
N ALA A 79 -38.88 -23.98 -12.60
CA ALA A 79 -40.02 -23.89 -11.70
C ALA A 79 -39.51 -23.58 -10.29
N LEU A 80 -40.35 -22.92 -9.47
CA LEU A 80 -39.97 -22.51 -8.11
C LEU A 80 -39.51 -23.69 -7.24
N ASP A 81 -40.08 -24.87 -7.46
CA ASP A 81 -39.77 -26.10 -6.71
C ASP A 81 -38.38 -26.69 -7.04
N ASN A 82 -37.81 -26.31 -8.19
CA ASN A 82 -36.54 -26.83 -8.70
C ASN A 82 -35.35 -25.88 -8.44
N LEU A 83 -35.57 -24.77 -7.75
CA LEU A 83 -34.52 -23.81 -7.41
C LEU A 83 -33.71 -24.31 -6.20
N ALA A 84 -32.41 -24.51 -6.40
CA ALA A 84 -31.51 -24.87 -5.33
C ALA A 84 -30.15 -24.19 -5.51
N PRO A 85 -29.50 -23.76 -4.41
CA PRO A 85 -28.22 -23.07 -4.48
C PRO A 85 -27.12 -24.00 -5.02
N ASN A 86 -26.02 -23.39 -5.48
CA ASN A 86 -24.83 -24.13 -5.89
C ASN A 86 -24.36 -25.06 -4.76
N PRO A 87 -23.91 -26.28 -5.08
CA PRO A 87 -23.43 -27.21 -4.07
C PRO A 87 -22.33 -26.55 -3.23
N GLY A 88 -22.43 -26.63 -1.91
CA GLY A 88 -21.48 -26.02 -0.98
C GLY A 88 -21.74 -24.54 -0.62
N ALA A 89 -22.66 -23.84 -1.30
CA ALA A 89 -23.01 -22.47 -0.95
C ALA A 89 -23.63 -22.37 0.46
N HIS A 90 -24.40 -23.38 0.88
CA HIS A 90 -24.93 -23.48 2.23
C HIS A 90 -24.32 -24.67 2.98
N LYS A 91 -23.80 -24.39 4.18
CA LYS A 91 -23.39 -25.42 5.14
C LYS A 91 -24.48 -25.59 6.19
N ARG A 92 -24.84 -26.84 6.51
CA ARG A 92 -25.83 -27.11 7.55
C ARG A 92 -25.33 -26.55 8.89
N ALA A 93 -26.14 -25.71 9.53
CA ALA A 93 -25.82 -25.19 10.86
C ALA A 93 -25.73 -26.33 11.87
N ARG A 94 -24.64 -26.35 12.65
CA ARG A 94 -24.46 -27.40 13.66
C ARG A 94 -25.32 -27.10 14.89
N ARG A 95 -26.38 -27.87 15.07
CA ARG A 95 -27.22 -27.81 16.28
C ARG A 95 -26.54 -28.56 17.42
N VAL A 96 -26.15 -27.85 18.47
CA VAL A 96 -25.49 -28.42 19.67
C VAL A 96 -26.51 -28.84 20.73
N GLY A 97 -26.16 -29.77 21.61
CA GLY A 97 -27.03 -30.21 22.71
C GLY A 97 -28.18 -31.15 22.31
N ARG A 98 -28.12 -31.76 21.11
CA ARG A 98 -29.18 -32.63 20.55
C ARG A 98 -28.75 -34.10 20.49
N GLY A 99 -28.49 -34.71 21.64
CA GLY A 99 -28.14 -36.13 21.74
C GLY A 99 -26.68 -36.48 21.40
N ARG A 100 -26.27 -37.72 21.68
CA ARG A 100 -24.86 -38.17 21.56
C ARG A 100 -24.39 -38.33 20.12
N GLY A 101 -25.26 -38.75 19.19
CA GLY A 101 -24.91 -39.02 17.79
C GLY A 101 -24.36 -37.81 17.01
N GLY A 102 -24.66 -36.58 17.44
CA GLY A 102 -24.18 -35.34 16.80
C GLY A 102 -22.78 -34.87 17.23
N GLY A 103 -22.05 -35.66 18.02
CA GLY A 103 -20.67 -35.40 18.48
C GLY A 103 -20.49 -34.22 19.45
N ARG A 104 -21.49 -33.33 19.60
CA ARG A 104 -21.52 -32.21 20.56
C ARG A 104 -22.83 -32.24 21.36
N GLY A 105 -23.17 -33.42 21.87
CA GLY A 105 -24.36 -33.65 22.69
C GLY A 105 -24.17 -33.20 24.14
N LYS A 106 -23.44 -34.02 24.92
CA LYS A 106 -23.33 -33.89 26.39
C LYS A 106 -22.85 -32.52 26.86
N THR A 107 -21.84 -31.93 26.21
CA THR A 107 -21.19 -30.67 26.64
C THR A 107 -21.37 -29.53 25.65
N SER A 108 -22.10 -29.76 24.54
CA SER A 108 -22.25 -28.79 23.45
C SER A 108 -20.93 -28.23 22.89
N GLY A 109 -19.80 -28.91 23.11
CA GLY A 109 -18.47 -28.45 22.71
C GLY A 109 -17.80 -27.44 23.65
N ARG A 110 -18.38 -27.19 24.84
CA ARG A 110 -17.82 -26.24 25.84
C ARG A 110 -16.86 -26.86 26.86
N GLY A 111 -16.72 -28.19 26.86
CA GLY A 111 -15.95 -28.91 27.87
C GLY A 111 -16.72 -29.16 29.17
N HIS A 112 -15.99 -29.38 30.26
CA HIS A 112 -16.54 -29.67 31.60
C HIS A 112 -16.57 -28.43 32.49
N LYS A 113 -16.59 -28.60 33.82
CA LYS A 113 -16.90 -27.61 34.87
C LYS A 113 -15.91 -26.41 34.99
N GLY A 114 -15.48 -25.79 33.90
CA GLY A 114 -14.65 -24.59 33.86
C GLY A 114 -15.46 -23.29 33.66
N ALA A 115 -14.80 -22.15 33.81
CA ALA A 115 -15.42 -20.83 33.65
C ALA A 115 -16.09 -20.68 32.27
N GLY A 116 -15.44 -21.13 31.19
CA GLY A 116 -15.95 -21.07 29.80
C GLY A 116 -17.22 -21.91 29.53
N ALA A 117 -17.58 -22.83 30.42
CA ALA A 117 -18.76 -23.68 30.26
C ALA A 117 -20.05 -23.04 30.81
N ARG A 118 -19.94 -22.03 31.68
CA ARG A 118 -21.08 -21.36 32.33
C ARG A 118 -21.73 -20.30 31.41
N LYS A 119 -23.01 -20.02 31.62
CA LYS A 119 -23.73 -18.94 30.91
C LYS A 119 -23.14 -17.58 31.31
N GLY A 120 -23.01 -16.67 30.35
CA GLY A 120 -22.60 -15.29 30.61
C GLY A 120 -21.11 -15.07 30.85
N ASN A 121 -20.28 -16.12 30.77
CA ASN A 121 -18.84 -15.93 30.90
C ASN A 121 -18.28 -15.23 29.64
N LYS A 122 -17.78 -14.01 29.83
CA LYS A 122 -17.12 -13.17 28.81
C LYS A 122 -15.61 -13.44 28.70
N ILE A 123 -15.10 -14.40 29.47
CA ILE A 123 -13.68 -14.76 29.53
C ILE A 123 -13.51 -16.08 28.75
N PRO A 124 -12.79 -16.09 27.62
CA PRO A 124 -11.76 -15.13 27.21
C PRO A 124 -12.26 -14.18 26.12
N TYR A 125 -12.41 -12.90 26.45
CA TYR A 125 -12.46 -11.88 25.41
C TYR A 125 -11.06 -11.78 24.79
N ALA A 126 -11.01 -11.43 23.50
CA ALA A 126 -9.74 -11.23 22.80
C ALA A 126 -8.92 -10.15 23.55
N GLY A 127 -7.86 -10.57 24.24
CA GLY A 127 -7.02 -9.70 25.08
C GLY A 127 -6.90 -10.10 26.56
N PHE A 128 -7.67 -11.08 27.05
CA PHE A 128 -7.52 -11.58 28.42
C PHE A 128 -6.28 -12.49 28.58
N ALA A 129 -5.32 -12.10 29.42
CA ALA A 129 -4.06 -12.82 29.66
C ALA A 129 -3.97 -13.49 31.05
N GLY A 130 -5.10 -13.89 31.63
CA GLY A 130 -5.12 -14.69 32.87
C GLY A 130 -4.68 -13.96 34.15
N GLY A 131 -4.69 -12.61 34.15
CA GLY A 131 -4.21 -11.78 35.27
C GLY A 131 -2.85 -11.13 35.01
N GLN A 132 -2.11 -11.60 34.00
CA GLN A 132 -0.90 -10.92 33.55
C GLN A 132 -1.27 -9.59 32.85
N ALA A 133 -0.40 -8.57 32.95
CA ALA A 133 -0.59 -7.32 32.22
C ALA A 133 -0.74 -7.60 30.71
N PRO A 134 -1.82 -7.16 30.04
CA PRO A 134 -2.04 -7.51 28.63
C PRO A 134 -1.06 -6.78 27.70
N LEU A 135 -0.87 -7.33 26.49
CA LEU A 135 0.13 -6.87 25.53
C LEU A 135 0.05 -5.36 25.24
N TYR A 136 -1.16 -4.83 25.06
CA TYR A 136 -1.40 -3.41 24.79
C TYR A 136 -1.04 -2.47 25.95
N ARG A 137 -0.82 -2.99 27.16
CA ARG A 137 -0.27 -2.23 28.30
C ARG A 137 1.24 -2.38 28.43
N ARG A 138 1.80 -3.52 28.00
CA ARG A 138 3.26 -3.75 28.07
C ARG A 138 4.02 -2.95 27.03
N ILE A 139 3.47 -2.84 25.83
CA ILE A 139 4.12 -2.11 24.73
C ILE A 139 3.78 -0.63 24.84
N PRO A 140 4.77 0.28 24.76
CA PRO A 140 4.50 1.72 24.77
C PRO A 140 3.75 2.11 23.49
N LYS A 141 2.84 3.09 23.60
CA LYS A 141 2.22 3.72 22.43
C LYS A 141 3.30 4.47 21.65
N ARG A 142 3.46 4.16 20.37
CA ARG A 142 4.47 4.79 19.49
C ARG A 142 3.82 5.81 18.55
N GLY A 143 4.36 7.02 18.55
CA GLY A 143 4.04 8.07 17.58
C GLY A 143 2.64 8.65 17.70
N PHE A 144 2.24 9.37 16.66
CA PHE A 144 0.90 9.93 16.47
C PHE A 144 0.44 9.67 15.02
N THR A 145 -0.86 9.70 14.77
CA THR A 145 -1.41 9.47 13.43
C THR A 145 -1.73 10.79 12.73
N ASN A 146 -1.21 10.97 11.51
CA ASN A 146 -1.52 12.14 10.67
C ASN A 146 -2.75 11.91 9.77
N ALA A 147 -3.73 11.12 10.22
CA ALA A 147 -4.84 10.67 9.36
C ALA A 147 -5.70 11.83 8.83
N ARG A 148 -5.87 12.90 9.62
CA ARG A 148 -6.74 14.04 9.25
C ARG A 148 -6.10 14.99 8.23
N PHE A 149 -4.78 15.13 8.23
CA PHE A 149 -4.08 16.10 7.38
C PHE A 149 -3.23 15.47 6.27
N LYS A 150 -3.09 14.14 6.27
CA LYS A 150 -2.44 13.43 5.16
C LYS A 150 -3.28 13.59 3.90
N ARG A 151 -2.64 14.03 2.81
CA ARG A 151 -3.23 14.02 1.47
C ARG A 151 -2.92 12.69 0.82
N GLU A 152 -3.95 11.87 0.67
CA GLU A 152 -3.87 10.59 -0.01
C GLU A 152 -4.22 10.80 -1.48
N PHE A 153 -3.48 10.17 -2.37
CA PHE A 153 -3.73 10.21 -3.80
C PHE A 153 -4.15 8.82 -4.26
N ALA A 154 -5.01 8.75 -5.25
CA ALA A 154 -5.23 7.49 -5.96
C ALA A 154 -3.99 7.22 -6.81
N GLU A 155 -3.44 6.01 -6.71
CA GLU A 155 -2.22 5.62 -7.40
C GLU A 155 -2.55 5.15 -8.82
N LEU A 156 -1.76 5.61 -9.79
CA LEU A 156 -1.85 5.22 -11.18
C LEU A 156 -0.46 4.85 -11.68
N ASN A 157 -0.30 3.61 -12.15
CA ASN A 157 0.93 3.13 -12.75
C ASN A 157 0.93 3.36 -14.26
N LEU A 158 2.11 3.51 -14.85
CA LEU A 158 2.29 3.60 -16.30
C LEU A 158 1.82 2.34 -17.03
N ASP A 159 2.05 1.16 -16.46
CA ASP A 159 1.55 -0.12 -17.00
C ASP A 159 0.04 -0.11 -17.23
N THR A 160 -0.72 0.33 -16.21
CA THR A 160 -2.17 0.41 -16.28
C THR A 160 -2.60 1.40 -17.35
N LEU A 161 -1.90 2.54 -17.45
CA LEU A 161 -2.21 3.56 -18.44
C LEU A 161 -1.93 3.06 -19.86
N ALA A 162 -0.78 2.42 -20.10
CA ALA A 162 -0.45 1.77 -21.37
C ALA A 162 -1.50 0.71 -21.75
N HIS A 163 -1.96 -0.09 -20.79
CA HIS A 163 -3.00 -1.09 -21.02
C HIS A 163 -4.33 -0.47 -21.44
N MET A 164 -4.75 0.64 -20.81
CA MET A 164 -5.99 1.33 -21.15
C MET A 164 -5.96 1.97 -22.55
N ILE A 165 -4.79 2.37 -23.01
CA ILE A 165 -4.57 2.89 -24.38
C ILE A 165 -4.62 1.74 -25.38
N ARG A 166 -3.89 0.65 -25.12
CA ARG A 166 -3.88 -0.54 -26.00
C ARG A 166 -5.27 -1.15 -26.17
N THR A 167 -6.11 -1.09 -25.14
CA THR A 167 -7.51 -1.56 -25.18
C THR A 167 -8.49 -0.52 -25.76
N ASN A 168 -8.00 0.62 -26.28
CA ASN A 168 -8.78 1.72 -26.84
C ASN A 168 -9.86 2.29 -25.90
N ARG A 169 -9.70 2.11 -24.58
CA ARG A 169 -10.59 2.67 -23.57
C ARG A 169 -10.25 4.11 -23.24
N LEU A 170 -8.96 4.43 -23.24
CA LEU A 170 -8.47 5.79 -23.15
C LEU A 170 -8.21 6.31 -24.56
N ARG A 171 -8.98 7.32 -24.98
CA ARG A 171 -8.73 8.03 -26.24
C ARG A 171 -7.56 8.97 -26.04
N VAL A 172 -6.53 8.83 -26.89
CA VAL A 172 -5.35 9.68 -26.87
C VAL A 172 -5.45 10.59 -28.07
N ASP A 173 -5.76 11.86 -27.84
CA ASP A 173 -5.71 12.90 -28.86
C ASP A 173 -4.45 13.75 -28.61
N PRO A 174 -3.58 13.99 -29.61
CA PRO A 174 -2.30 14.69 -29.40
C PRO A 174 -2.48 16.17 -29.00
N GLU A 175 -3.63 16.76 -29.31
CA GLU A 175 -3.95 18.14 -28.96
C GLU A 175 -4.57 18.29 -27.57
N ARG A 176 -5.25 17.25 -27.07
CA ARG A 176 -6.02 17.31 -25.83
C ARG A 176 -5.20 16.81 -24.64
N GLU A 177 -5.22 17.57 -23.55
CA GLU A 177 -4.63 17.13 -22.29
C GLU A 177 -5.54 16.12 -21.59
N ILE A 178 -4.98 14.96 -21.25
CA ILE A 178 -5.68 13.92 -20.49
C ILE A 178 -5.71 14.31 -19.02
N GLY A 179 -6.88 14.73 -18.56
CA GLY A 179 -7.13 15.15 -17.19
C GLY A 179 -7.69 14.03 -16.28
N LEU A 180 -7.92 14.38 -15.01
CA LEU A 180 -8.43 13.45 -13.99
C LEU A 180 -9.80 12.86 -14.33
N LYS A 181 -10.66 13.61 -15.01
CA LYS A 181 -11.99 13.15 -15.41
C LYS A 181 -11.88 12.00 -16.42
N GLU A 182 -11.03 12.14 -17.43
CA GLU A 182 -10.85 11.14 -18.48
C GLU A 182 -10.24 9.84 -17.93
N LEU A 183 -9.27 9.97 -17.01
CA LEU A 183 -8.69 8.83 -16.29
C LEU A 183 -9.71 8.09 -15.41
N SER A 184 -10.68 8.81 -14.85
CA SER A 184 -11.77 8.21 -14.08
C SER A 184 -12.82 7.58 -14.99
N ASP A 185 -13.21 8.25 -16.07
CA ASP A 185 -14.25 7.81 -16.99
C ASP A 185 -13.82 6.55 -17.77
N CYS A 186 -12.53 6.41 -18.11
CA CYS A 186 -11.99 5.20 -18.74
C CYS A 186 -11.84 4.02 -17.76
N GLY A 187 -11.98 4.27 -16.45
CA GLY A 187 -11.80 3.27 -15.40
C GLY A 187 -10.35 2.92 -15.10
N ALA A 188 -9.38 3.74 -15.52
CA ALA A 188 -7.97 3.55 -15.15
C ALA A 188 -7.76 3.71 -13.64
N VAL A 189 -8.51 4.63 -13.02
CA VAL A 189 -8.44 4.90 -11.58
C VAL A 189 -9.82 5.17 -11.02
N SER A 190 -10.12 4.58 -9.86
CA SER A 190 -11.30 4.94 -9.06
C SER A 190 -10.94 5.99 -8.01
N ILE A 191 -11.33 7.24 -8.23
CA ILE A 191 -11.04 8.35 -7.31
C ILE A 191 -12.15 8.44 -6.25
N ALA A 192 -11.88 7.91 -5.06
CA ALA A 192 -12.74 8.04 -3.89
C ALA A 192 -12.71 9.46 -3.27
N ALA A 193 -13.76 9.81 -2.52
CA ALA A 193 -13.97 11.15 -1.97
C ALA A 193 -12.96 11.61 -0.90
N HIS A 194 -12.09 10.73 -0.42
CA HIS A 194 -11.01 11.05 0.52
C HIS A 194 -9.67 11.30 -0.20
N HIS A 195 -9.56 10.97 -1.49
CA HIS A 195 -8.38 11.26 -2.27
C HIS A 195 -8.33 12.74 -2.67
N ALA A 196 -7.12 13.28 -2.71
CA ALA A 196 -6.81 14.64 -3.13
C ALA A 196 -6.51 14.76 -4.64
N GLY A 197 -6.66 13.66 -5.39
CA GLY A 197 -6.40 13.56 -6.82
C GLY A 197 -5.66 12.27 -7.17
N VAL A 198 -4.95 12.26 -8.31
CA VAL A 198 -4.20 11.09 -8.81
C VAL A 198 -2.70 11.35 -8.74
N LYS A 199 -1.94 10.34 -8.28
CA LYS A 199 -0.49 10.31 -8.31
C LYS A 199 -0.02 9.28 -9.34
N LEU A 200 0.74 9.75 -10.32
CA LEU A 200 1.37 8.89 -11.31
C LEU A 200 2.65 8.26 -10.75
N LEU A 201 2.81 6.96 -10.99
CA LEU A 201 3.93 6.15 -10.53
C LEU A 201 4.60 5.45 -11.73
N GLY A 202 5.91 5.31 -11.68
CA GLY A 202 6.73 4.79 -12.78
C GLY A 202 6.84 3.27 -12.85
N THR A 203 5.89 2.50 -12.31
CA THR A 203 5.86 1.04 -12.55
C THR A 203 5.42 0.82 -14.00
N GLY A 204 6.27 0.17 -14.80
CA GLY A 204 6.07 0.06 -16.26
C GLY A 204 6.78 1.13 -17.09
N ALA A 205 7.78 1.81 -16.53
CA ALA A 205 8.44 2.93 -17.19
C ALA A 205 9.18 2.56 -18.49
N ASP A 206 9.56 1.29 -18.67
CA ASP A 206 10.35 0.84 -19.81
C ASP A 206 9.47 0.48 -21.03
N ASP A 207 8.22 0.07 -20.79
CA ASP A 207 7.27 -0.39 -21.82
C ASP A 207 6.29 0.71 -22.28
N PHE A 208 6.56 1.96 -21.88
CA PHE A 208 5.71 3.12 -22.12
C PHE A 208 6.24 3.96 -23.29
N ASP A 209 5.64 3.78 -24.48
CA ASP A 209 6.10 4.41 -25.72
C ASP A 209 5.12 5.45 -26.30
N VAL A 210 4.01 5.73 -25.62
CA VAL A 210 2.93 6.56 -26.19
C VAL A 210 3.15 8.03 -25.81
N PRO A 211 3.21 8.97 -26.79
CA PRO A 211 3.29 10.40 -26.51
C PRO A 211 1.94 10.91 -26.02
N ILE A 212 1.87 11.38 -24.77
CA ILE A 212 0.62 11.86 -24.15
C ILE A 212 0.88 13.14 -23.36
N LYS A 213 -0.07 14.06 -23.41
CA LYS A 213 -0.14 15.23 -22.53
C LYS A 213 -1.01 14.91 -21.32
N LEU A 214 -0.44 14.84 -20.13
CA LEU A 214 -1.14 14.42 -18.89
C LEU A 214 -1.22 15.54 -17.86
N ALA A 215 -2.42 15.75 -17.32
CA ALA A 215 -2.67 16.64 -16.19
C ALA A 215 -3.08 15.82 -14.95
N VAL A 216 -2.13 15.58 -14.05
CA VAL A 216 -2.29 14.78 -12.82
C VAL A 216 -2.03 15.62 -11.57
N SER A 217 -2.32 15.12 -10.37
CA SER A 217 -2.11 15.91 -9.15
C SER A 217 -0.70 15.81 -8.57
N ALA A 218 0.01 14.73 -8.93
CA ALA A 218 1.34 14.38 -8.47
C ALA A 218 1.97 13.36 -9.44
N ALA A 219 3.30 13.35 -9.57
CA ALA A 219 4.02 12.32 -10.30
C ALA A 219 5.32 11.94 -9.55
N SER A 220 5.81 10.71 -9.74
CA SER A 220 7.18 10.33 -9.35
C SER A 220 8.19 10.82 -10.40
N SER A 221 9.46 11.00 -10.01
CA SER A 221 10.52 11.37 -10.96
C SER A 221 10.64 10.37 -12.10
N SER A 222 10.69 9.08 -11.76
CA SER A 222 10.73 7.98 -12.75
C SER A 222 9.58 8.00 -13.76
N ALA A 223 8.40 8.46 -13.34
CA ALA A 223 7.25 8.57 -14.21
C ALA A 223 7.34 9.77 -15.15
N ILE A 224 7.86 10.90 -14.66
CA ILE A 224 8.10 12.09 -15.46
C ILE A 224 9.11 11.76 -16.57
N ASP A 225 10.24 11.16 -16.19
CA ASP A 225 11.31 10.79 -17.11
C ASP A 225 10.83 9.82 -18.20
N ALA A 226 9.98 8.85 -17.84
CA ALA A 226 9.42 7.89 -18.79
C ALA A 226 8.47 8.53 -19.80
N ILE A 227 7.61 9.44 -19.36
CA ILE A 227 6.67 10.14 -20.25
C ILE A 227 7.41 11.12 -21.17
N GLU A 228 8.42 11.81 -20.67
CA GLU A 228 9.25 12.71 -21.48
C GLU A 228 10.08 11.91 -22.51
N ARG A 229 10.58 10.72 -22.15
CA ARG A 229 11.25 9.81 -23.08
C ARG A 229 10.33 9.36 -24.21
N ALA A 230 9.06 9.11 -23.91
CA ALA A 230 8.03 8.80 -24.90
C ALA A 230 7.60 10.00 -25.76
N GLY A 231 8.15 11.21 -25.51
CA GLY A 231 7.78 12.44 -26.21
C GLY A 231 6.47 13.06 -25.75
N GLY A 232 5.96 12.66 -24.57
CA GLY A 232 4.80 13.25 -23.93
C GLY A 232 5.14 14.47 -23.07
N SER A 233 4.11 15.10 -22.50
CA SER A 233 4.27 16.17 -21.51
C SER A 233 3.44 15.89 -20.26
N ILE A 234 3.98 16.23 -19.09
CA ILE A 234 3.26 16.11 -17.81
C ILE A 234 3.15 17.47 -17.15
N ARG A 235 1.99 17.74 -16.56
CA ARG A 235 1.74 18.90 -15.69
C ARG A 235 1.08 18.43 -14.40
N THR A 236 1.62 18.87 -13.26
CA THR A 236 1.02 18.59 -11.96
C THR A 236 0.13 19.74 -11.51
N VAL A 237 -1.15 19.46 -11.26
CA VAL A 237 -2.20 20.44 -10.92
C VAL A 237 -2.70 20.24 -9.49
N PHE A 238 -2.91 21.33 -8.76
CA PHE A 238 -3.52 21.28 -7.43
C PHE A 238 -5.04 21.24 -7.54
N HIS A 239 -5.66 20.30 -6.83
CA HIS A 239 -7.10 20.33 -6.57
C HIS A 239 -7.37 20.28 -5.06
N ASP A 240 -8.32 21.08 -4.63
CA ASP A 240 -9.01 20.94 -3.36
C ASP A 240 -10.12 19.88 -3.49
N ARG A 241 -10.79 19.57 -2.37
CA ARG A 241 -11.82 18.52 -2.37
C ARG A 241 -13.04 18.92 -3.22
N VAL A 242 -13.42 20.19 -3.22
CA VAL A 242 -14.59 20.68 -3.96
C VAL A 242 -14.22 20.83 -5.43
N GLY A 243 -13.06 21.40 -5.74
CA GLY A 243 -12.55 21.51 -7.11
C GLY A 243 -12.33 20.15 -7.79
N LEU A 244 -11.80 19.15 -7.08
CA LEU A 244 -11.68 17.80 -7.63
C LEU A 244 -13.06 17.23 -7.99
N ARG A 245 -14.05 17.39 -7.11
CA ARG A 245 -15.42 16.96 -7.39
C ARG A 245 -16.04 17.71 -8.57
N ALA A 246 -15.75 19.00 -8.71
CA ALA A 246 -16.21 19.82 -9.84
C ALA A 246 -15.62 19.35 -11.17
N VAL A 247 -14.33 18.96 -11.19
CA VAL A 247 -13.68 18.38 -12.38
C VAL A 247 -14.29 17.03 -12.74
N LEU A 248 -14.46 16.14 -11.76
CA LEU A 248 -14.95 14.77 -12.00
C LEU A 248 -16.46 14.74 -12.33
N SER A 249 -17.26 15.60 -11.72
CA SER A 249 -18.72 15.59 -11.86
C SER A 249 -19.27 17.00 -11.96
N PRO A 250 -19.02 17.72 -13.06
CA PRO A 250 -19.45 19.11 -13.22
C PRO A 250 -20.97 19.27 -13.20
N HIS A 251 -21.71 18.29 -13.75
CA HIS A 251 -23.18 18.28 -13.79
C HIS A 251 -23.86 18.27 -12.41
N LYS A 252 -23.13 17.97 -11.32
CA LYS A 252 -23.67 17.99 -9.95
C LYS A 252 -23.66 19.39 -9.32
N PHE A 253 -23.05 20.36 -9.99
CA PHE A 253 -22.95 21.74 -9.53
C PHE A 253 -23.88 22.61 -10.36
N ALA A 254 -24.69 23.44 -9.71
CA ALA A 254 -25.50 24.43 -10.40
C ALA A 254 -24.62 25.53 -11.02
N VAL A 255 -23.57 25.94 -10.31
CA VAL A 255 -22.54 26.87 -10.79
C VAL A 255 -21.18 26.26 -10.48
N LEU A 256 -20.28 26.24 -11.47
CA LEU A 256 -18.93 25.69 -11.28
C LEU A 256 -18.09 26.61 -10.40
N PRO A 257 -17.48 26.08 -9.30
CA PRO A 257 -16.59 26.87 -8.47
C PRO A 257 -15.31 27.20 -9.23
N ARG A 258 -14.74 28.37 -8.95
CA ARG A 258 -13.41 28.73 -9.46
C ARG A 258 -12.35 27.82 -8.81
N PRO A 259 -11.31 27.38 -9.54
CA PRO A 259 -10.25 26.56 -8.98
C PRO A 259 -9.48 27.33 -7.90
N ALA A 260 -9.24 26.68 -6.77
CA ALA A 260 -8.48 27.25 -5.66
C ALA A 260 -6.97 27.15 -5.90
N TYR A 261 -6.22 28.16 -5.45
CA TYR A 261 -4.77 28.07 -5.33
C TYR A 261 -4.37 27.09 -4.21
N PRO A 262 -3.18 26.46 -4.30
CA PRO A 262 -2.68 25.62 -3.22
C PRO A 262 -2.41 26.45 -1.96
N PRO A 263 -2.61 25.88 -0.76
CA PRO A 263 -2.24 26.56 0.47
C PRO A 263 -0.71 26.74 0.54
N PRO A 264 -0.19 27.72 1.31
CA PRO A 264 1.25 28.07 1.32
C PRO A 264 2.19 26.88 1.52
N ARG A 265 1.84 25.93 2.39
CA ARG A 265 2.62 24.70 2.64
C ARG A 265 2.82 23.83 1.38
N LEU A 266 1.87 23.87 0.46
CA LEU A 266 1.88 23.09 -0.78
C LEU A 266 2.28 23.92 -2.00
N MET A 267 2.27 25.25 -1.90
CA MET A 267 2.56 26.16 -2.99
C MET A 267 3.92 25.85 -3.64
N ALA A 268 4.97 25.72 -2.83
CA ALA A 268 6.32 25.39 -3.30
C ALA A 268 6.33 24.16 -4.23
N ARG A 269 5.61 23.09 -3.86
CA ARG A 269 5.54 21.87 -4.66
C ARG A 269 5.03 22.10 -6.09
N TYR A 270 4.06 22.98 -6.26
CA TYR A 270 3.44 23.26 -7.57
C TYR A 270 4.12 24.42 -8.31
N MET A 271 5.06 25.11 -7.67
CA MET A 271 5.99 26.05 -8.29
C MET A 271 7.32 25.40 -8.68
N ASP A 272 7.63 24.20 -8.16
CA ASP A 272 8.85 23.46 -8.52
C ASP A 272 8.79 22.94 -9.97
N GLU A 273 9.74 23.38 -10.81
CA GLU A 273 9.92 22.91 -12.21
C GLU A 273 10.21 21.40 -12.26
N ALA A 274 11.00 20.89 -11.30
CA ALA A 274 11.36 19.47 -11.21
C ALA A 274 10.14 18.54 -11.01
N LYS A 275 9.04 19.05 -10.46
CA LYS A 275 7.78 18.31 -10.29
C LYS A 275 6.77 18.63 -11.40
N ARG A 276 7.19 19.38 -12.42
CA ARG A 276 6.35 19.92 -13.49
C ARG A 276 5.11 20.61 -12.94
N GLY A 277 5.32 21.41 -11.89
CA GLY A 277 4.27 22.15 -11.23
C GLY A 277 3.62 23.15 -12.19
N TYR A 278 2.29 23.21 -12.22
CA TYR A 278 1.60 24.13 -13.13
C TYR A 278 1.87 25.61 -12.89
N LEU A 279 2.41 25.97 -11.72
CA LEU A 279 2.79 27.33 -11.35
C LEU A 279 4.29 27.59 -11.50
N SER A 280 5.05 26.68 -12.13
CA SER A 280 6.51 26.81 -12.22
C SER A 280 6.97 28.02 -13.03
N HIS A 281 6.17 28.44 -14.02
CA HIS A 281 6.40 29.68 -14.77
C HIS A 281 6.45 30.94 -13.90
N LEU A 282 5.83 30.93 -12.70
CA LEU A 282 5.90 32.06 -11.76
C LEU A 282 7.27 32.19 -11.08
N ASN A 283 7.98 31.06 -10.90
CA ASN A 283 9.36 31.05 -10.40
C ASN A 283 10.37 31.42 -11.49
N ALA A 284 10.01 31.21 -12.77
CA ALA A 284 10.88 31.45 -13.90
C ALA A 284 11.01 32.94 -14.29
N GLN A 285 10.46 33.88 -13.50
CA GLN A 285 10.84 35.29 -13.59
C GLN A 285 12.20 35.42 -12.89
N PRO A 286 13.35 35.44 -13.61
CA PRO A 286 14.56 36.00 -13.01
C PRO A 286 14.17 37.39 -12.55
N GLU A 287 14.58 37.77 -11.34
CA GLU A 287 14.39 39.10 -10.76
C GLU A 287 14.43 40.14 -11.88
N GLN A 288 13.26 40.63 -12.33
CA GLN A 288 13.27 41.83 -13.14
C GLN A 288 13.92 42.84 -12.22
N PRO A 289 15.09 43.42 -12.56
CA PRO A 289 15.61 44.50 -11.75
C PRO A 289 14.47 45.51 -11.70
N HIS A 290 13.93 45.73 -10.50
CA HIS A 290 12.95 46.79 -10.27
C HIS A 290 13.51 47.99 -11.01
N ALA A 291 12.81 48.43 -12.06
CA ALA A 291 13.22 49.59 -12.82
C ALA A 291 13.29 50.73 -11.81
N ALA A 292 14.52 51.07 -11.40
CA ALA A 292 14.81 52.24 -10.62
C ALA A 292 14.55 53.42 -11.55
N LEU A 293 13.32 53.93 -11.50
CA LEU A 293 12.96 55.28 -11.92
C LEU A 293 13.18 56.22 -10.73
#